data_AF-A0A9D8IDK0-F1
#
_entry.id   AF-A0A9D8IDK0-F1
#
_cell.length_a   1.000
_cell.length_b   1.000
_cell.length_c   1.000
_cell.angle_alpha   90.00
_cell.angle_beta   90.00
_cell.angle_gamma   90.00
#
_symmetry.space_group_name_H-M   'P 1'
#
loop_
_entity.id
_entity.type
_entity.pdbx_description
1 polymer ?
#
loop_
_entity_poly.entity_id
_entity_poly.type
_entity_poly.pdbx_seq_one_letter_code
_entity_poly.pdbx_strand_id
1 'polypeptide(L)'
;MHDTHPEIELKFKELMMKKTPEERLKMGCSMFGFAKAIIQSSIQQNRENITSSELKEKLFSRLYAKEMDESKKEKITAYFSNLESKNYGSNQKRYER
;
A
#
# COMPACT_ATOMS: atom_id res chain seq x y z
N MET A 1 -9.29 -15.74 15.37
CA MET A 1 -8.27 -16.81 15.20
C MET A 1 -8.64 -17.89 16.22
N HIS A 2 -9.19 -19.02 15.76
CA HIS A 2 -9.53 -20.15 16.66
C HIS A 2 -8.31 -21.07 16.90
N ASP A 3 -7.22 -20.77 16.21
CA ASP A 3 -5.88 -21.35 16.26
C ASP A 3 -5.01 -20.78 17.39
N THR A 4 -5.50 -19.80 18.14
CA THR A 4 -4.80 -19.24 19.32
C THR A 4 -5.44 -19.75 20.60
N HIS A 5 -4.63 -20.29 21.51
CA HIS A 5 -5.10 -20.74 22.82
C HIS A 5 -5.68 -19.54 23.62
N PRO A 6 -6.80 -19.69 24.35
CA PRO A 6 -7.47 -18.57 25.03
C PRO A 6 -6.57 -17.76 25.96
N GLU A 7 -5.64 -18.42 26.66
CA GLU A 7 -4.67 -17.75 27.54
C GLU A 7 -3.73 -16.80 26.79
N ILE A 8 -3.33 -17.15 25.56
CA ILE A 8 -2.48 -16.32 24.71
C ILE A 8 -3.26 -15.11 24.20
N GLU A 9 -4.53 -15.31 23.83
CA GLU A 9 -5.40 -14.21 23.43
C GLU A 9 -5.60 -13.21 24.57
N LEU A 10 -5.86 -13.70 25.80
CA LEU A 10 -5.93 -12.86 27.00
C LEU A 10 -4.62 -12.11 27.22
N LYS A 11 -3.48 -12.79 27.12
CA LYS A 11 -2.18 -12.16 27.31
C LYS A 11 -1.90 -11.05 26.29
N PHE A 12 -2.25 -11.30 25.03
CA PHE A 12 -2.13 -10.32 23.97
C PHE A 12 -3.00 -9.09 24.26
N LYS A 13 -4.25 -9.28 24.67
CA LYS A 13 -5.16 -8.19 25.05
C LYS A 13 -4.60 -7.35 26.19
N GLU A 14 -4.08 -7.97 27.25
CA GLU A 14 -3.42 -7.25 28.36
C GLU A 14 -2.27 -6.37 27.86
N LEU A 15 -1.39 -6.90 27.02
CA LEU A 15 -0.25 -6.16 26.48
C LEU A 15 -0.69 -4.99 25.59
N MET A 16 -1.76 -5.17 24.83
CA MET A 16 -2.35 -4.12 23.99
C MET A 16 -2.99 -3.00 24.81
N MET A 17 -3.61 -3.33 25.95
CA MET A 17 -4.22 -2.36 26.85
C MET A 17 -3.19 -1.52 27.63
N LYS A 18 -1.96 -2.01 27.77
CA LYS A 18 -0.84 -1.23 28.34
C LYS A 18 -0.31 -0.14 27.40
N LYS A 19 -0.67 -0.17 26.12
CA LYS A 19 -0.25 0.83 25.13
C LYS A 19 -1.22 2.00 25.07
N THR A 20 -0.70 3.20 24.80
CA THR A 20 -1.57 4.36 24.55
C THR A 20 -2.27 4.23 23.18
N PRO A 21 -3.39 4.95 22.95
CA PRO A 21 -4.02 5.01 21.64
C PRO A 21 -3.05 5.38 20.50
N GLU A 22 -2.16 6.34 20.74
CA GLU A 22 -1.16 6.79 19.76
C GLU A 22 -0.14 5.71 19.43
N GLU A 23 0.31 4.94 20.42
CA GLU A 23 1.23 3.82 20.20
C GLU A 23 0.57 2.72 19.37
N ARG A 24 -0.71 2.42 19.64
CA ARG A 24 -1.46 1.44 18.84
C ARG A 24 -1.65 1.92 17.40
N LEU A 25 -1.92 3.21 17.19
CA LEU A 25 -2.00 3.79 15.85
C LEU A 25 -0.66 3.67 15.10
N LYS A 26 0.45 4.06 15.73
CA LYS A 26 1.79 3.93 15.15
C LYS A 26 2.12 2.48 14.78
N MET A 27 1.74 1.53 15.63
CA MET A 27 1.91 0.11 15.35
C MET A 27 1.13 -0.31 14.09
N GLY A 28 -0.14 0.07 13.98
CA GLY A 28 -0.95 -0.20 12.79
C GLY A 28 -0.36 0.41 11.51
N CYS A 29 0.08 1.67 11.56
CA CYS A 29 0.74 2.33 10.43
C CYS A 29 2.04 1.62 10.02
N SER A 30 2.83 1.18 11.00
CA SER A 30 4.11 0.48 10.75
C SER A 30 3.87 -0.89 10.11
N MET A 31 2.90 -1.66 10.64
CA MET A 31 2.48 -2.94 10.07
C MET A 31 1.96 -2.78 8.65
N PHE A 32 1.15 -1.77 8.39
CA PHE A 32 0.63 -1.50 7.05
C PHE A 32 1.75 -1.12 6.07
N GLY A 33 2.69 -0.28 6.50
CA GLY A 33 3.88 0.07 5.70
C GLY A 33 4.70 -1.17 5.33
N PHE A 34 4.91 -2.08 6.28
CA PHE A 34 5.60 -3.35 6.04
C PHE A 34 4.84 -4.27 5.08
N ALA A 35 3.52 -4.42 5.25
CA ALA A 35 2.69 -5.22 4.35
C ALA A 35 2.73 -4.66 2.91
N LYS A 36 2.65 -3.34 2.75
CA LYS A 36 2.79 -2.66 1.45
C LYS A 36 4.16 -2.95 0.81
N ALA A 37 5.24 -2.94 1.59
CA ALA A 37 6.59 -3.24 1.10
C ALA A 37 6.69 -4.69 0.57
N ILE A 38 6.16 -5.67 1.31
CA ILE A 38 6.10 -7.07 0.86
C ILE A 38 5.36 -7.20 -0.47
N ILE A 39 4.19 -6.57 -0.57
CA ILE A 39 3.37 -6.62 -1.79
C ILE A 39 4.11 -5.98 -2.97
N GLN A 40 4.74 -4.83 -2.75
CA GLN A 40 5.54 -4.15 -3.77
C GLN A 40 6.68 -5.05 -4.27
N SER A 41 7.46 -5.64 -3.36
CA SER A 41 8.54 -6.56 -3.73
C SER A 41 8.03 -7.77 -4.52
N SER A 42 6.91 -8.36 -4.12
CA SER A 42 6.27 -9.47 -4.85
C SER A 42 5.84 -9.06 -6.27
N ILE A 43 5.29 -7.86 -6.45
CA ILE A 43 4.91 -7.36 -7.79
C ILE A 43 6.15 -7.20 -8.68
N GLN A 44 7.23 -6.63 -8.14
CA GLN A 44 8.46 -6.37 -8.86
C GLN A 44 9.20 -7.67 -9.24
N GLN A 45 9.18 -8.68 -8.37
CA GLN A 45 9.77 -10.00 -8.68
C GLN A 45 9.07 -10.71 -9.84
N ASN A 46 7.77 -10.49 -10.02
CA ASN A 46 6.97 -11.16 -11.04
C ASN A 46 6.97 -10.44 -12.41
N ARG A 47 7.60 -9.27 -12.53
CA ARG A 47 7.69 -8.52 -13.80
C ARG A 47 8.98 -7.72 -13.88
N GLU A 48 9.79 -8.05 -14.88
CA GLU A 48 10.92 -7.23 -15.29
C GLU A 48 10.40 -5.91 -15.90
N ASN A 49 10.99 -4.78 -15.52
CA ASN A 49 10.69 -3.43 -16.05
C ASN A 49 9.27 -2.87 -15.82
N ILE A 50 8.66 -3.16 -14.67
CA ILE A 50 7.37 -2.52 -14.31
C ILE A 50 7.52 -0.99 -14.16
N THR A 51 6.61 -0.23 -14.77
CA THR A 51 6.63 1.23 -14.66
C THR A 51 6.09 1.73 -13.31
N SER A 52 6.30 3.00 -12.99
CA SER A 52 5.85 3.55 -11.71
C SER A 52 4.33 3.64 -11.61
N SER A 53 3.64 3.93 -12.72
CA SER A 53 2.18 3.96 -12.81
C SER A 53 1.61 2.56 -12.63
N GLU A 54 2.13 1.58 -13.37
CA GLU A 54 1.69 0.19 -13.27
C GLU A 54 1.88 -0.37 -11.85
N LEU A 55 2.99 -0.02 -11.19
CA LEU A 55 3.21 -0.43 -9.80
C LEU A 55 2.17 0.18 -8.86
N LYS A 56 1.84 1.46 -9.02
CA LYS A 56 0.83 2.15 -8.19
C LYS A 56 -0.56 1.57 -8.42
N GLU A 57 -0.93 1.29 -9.67
CA GLU A 57 -2.19 0.66 -10.03
C GLU A 57 -2.32 -0.73 -9.39
N LYS A 58 -1.27 -1.57 -9.51
CA LYS A 58 -1.28 -2.91 -8.91
C LYS A 58 -1.32 -2.89 -7.39
N LEU A 59 -0.62 -1.94 -6.75
CA LEU A 59 -0.69 -1.73 -5.31
C LEU A 59 -2.09 -1.29 -4.87
N PHE A 60 -2.70 -0.34 -5.59
CA PHE A 60 -4.06 0.11 -5.34
C PHE A 60 -5.07 -1.03 -5.45
N SER A 61 -4.96 -1.82 -6.52
CA SER A 61 -5.81 -2.99 -6.75
C SER A 61 -5.78 -3.98 -5.59
N ARG A 62 -4.59 -4.25 -5.05
CA ARG A 62 -4.39 -5.23 -3.96
C ARG A 62 -4.80 -4.71 -2.58
N LEU A 63 -4.58 -3.43 -2.30
CA LEU A 63 -4.77 -2.86 -0.96
C LEU A 63 -6.14 -2.22 -0.75
N TYR A 64 -6.78 -1.70 -1.79
CA TYR A 64 -7.94 -0.82 -1.64
C TYR A 64 -9.11 -1.15 -2.58
N ALA A 65 -8.85 -1.64 -3.79
CA ALA A 65 -9.90 -1.73 -4.81
C ALA A 65 -11.04 -2.69 -4.48
N LYS A 66 -10.83 -3.71 -3.62
CA LYS A 66 -11.86 -4.71 -3.29
C LYS A 66 -13.14 -4.09 -2.73
N GLU A 67 -13.03 -2.99 -2.00
CA GLU A 67 -14.16 -2.32 -1.33
C GLU A 67 -14.74 -1.15 -2.15
N MET A 68 -14.19 -0.90 -3.34
CA MET A 68 -14.57 0.24 -4.18
C MET A 68 -15.53 -0.17 -5.31
N ASP A 69 -16.39 0.76 -5.70
CA ASP A 69 -17.20 0.65 -6.90
C ASP A 69 -16.35 0.87 -8.16
N GLU A 70 -16.80 0.29 -9.26
CA GLU A 70 -16.03 0.28 -10.52
C GLU A 70 -15.74 1.70 -11.02
N SER A 71 -16.70 2.62 -10.88
CA SER A 71 -16.55 4.02 -11.29
C SER A 71 -15.38 4.73 -10.60
N LYS A 72 -15.10 4.42 -9.33
CA LYS A 72 -13.98 5.00 -8.59
C LYS A 72 -12.67 4.31 -8.90
N LYS A 73 -12.69 2.99 -9.16
CA LYS A 73 -11.50 2.26 -9.60
C LYS A 73 -10.98 2.83 -10.92
N GLU A 74 -11.87 3.00 -11.90
CA GLU A 74 -11.53 3.57 -13.20
C GLU A 74 -10.91 4.97 -13.08
N LYS A 75 -11.50 5.85 -12.26
CA LYS A 75 -10.97 7.20 -12.01
C LYS A 75 -9.55 7.16 -11.43
N ILE A 76 -9.30 6.26 -10.48
CA ILE A 76 -8.00 6.16 -9.80
C ILE A 76 -6.95 5.53 -10.72
N THR A 77 -7.32 4.48 -11.47
CA THR A 77 -6.42 3.89 -12.48
C THR A 77 -6.06 4.90 -13.56
N ALA A 78 -7.04 5.65 -14.10
CA ALA A 78 -6.79 6.70 -15.06
C ALA A 78 -5.87 7.81 -14.51
N TYR A 79 -6.01 8.14 -13.22
CA TYR A 79 -5.13 9.09 -12.55
C TYR A 79 -3.66 8.60 -12.53
N PHE A 80 -3.41 7.31 -12.28
CA PHE A 80 -2.05 6.77 -12.32
C PHE A 80 -1.43 6.84 -13.72
N SER A 81 -2.18 6.47 -14.76
CA SER A 81 -1.71 6.57 -16.15
C SER A 81 -1.33 8.01 -16.53
N ASN A 82 -2.10 8.98 -16.06
CA ASN A 82 -1.84 10.41 -16.29
C ASN A 82 -0.66 10.99 -15.49
N LEU A 83 -0.20 10.31 -14.43
CA LEU A 83 1.00 10.73 -13.70
C LEU A 83 2.29 10.46 -14.48
N GLU A 84 2.32 9.39 -15.28
CA GLU A 84 3.49 9.10 -16.10
C GLU A 84 3.68 10.12 -17.21
N SER A 85 2.61 10.47 -17.93
CA SER A 85 2.66 11.47 -18.99
C SER A 85 3.12 12.86 -18.51
N LYS A 86 2.81 13.24 -17.27
CA LYS A 86 3.30 14.51 -16.66
C LYS A 86 4.76 14.46 -16.20
N ASN A 87 5.25 13.30 -15.75
CA ASN A 87 6.64 13.15 -15.31
C ASN A 87 7.65 13.11 -16.47
N TYR A 88 7.22 12.69 -17.67
CA TYR A 88 8.04 12.82 -18.88
C TYR A 88 8.14 14.29 -19.35
N GLY A 89 7.06 15.08 -19.25
CA GLY A 89 7.06 16.49 -19.65
C GLY A 89 7.85 17.43 -18.73
N SER A 90 8.09 17.06 -17.46
CA SER A 90 8.87 17.87 -16.50
C SER A 90 10.38 17.58 -16.56
N ASN A 91 10.79 16.37 -16.96
CA ASN A 91 12.21 16.02 -17.09
C ASN A 91 12.86 16.57 -18.38
N GLN A 92 12.09 16.83 -19.44
CA GLN A 92 12.62 17.35 -20.70
C GLN A 92 13.09 18.81 -20.59
N LYS A 93 12.47 19.61 -19.69
CA LYS A 93 12.87 21.00 -19.42
C LYS A 93 14.12 21.17 -18.55
N ARG A 94 14.71 20.07 -18.06
CA ARG A 94 15.88 20.10 -17.16
C ARG A 94 17.21 19.98 -17.89
N TYR A 95 17.21 19.57 -19.16
CA TYR A 95 18.41 19.35 -19.98
C TYR A 95 18.65 20.44 -21.04
N GLU A 96 17.88 21.53 -21.02
CA GLU A 96 18.04 22.68 -21.94
C GLU A 96 18.66 23.91 -21.24
N ARG A 97 19.48 23.73 -20.21
CA ARG A 97 20.23 24.83 -19.58
C ARG A 97 21.72 24.53 -19.51
#